data_AF-A0A5C8K2B5-F1
#
_entry.id   AF-A0A5C8K2B5-F1
#
_cell.length_a   1.000
_cell.length_b   1.000
_cell.length_c   1.000
_cell.angle_alpha   90.00
_cell.angle_beta   90.00
_cell.angle_gamma   90.00
#
_symmetry.space_group_name_H-M   'P 1'
#
loop_
_entity.id
_entity.type
_entity.pdbx_description
1 polymer ?
#
loop_
_entity_poly.entity_id
_entity_poly.type
_entity_poly.pdbx_seq_one_letter_code
_entity_poly.pdbx_strand_id
1 'polypeptide(L)'
;MLWQGDATRPAVPAPRVGDEAELLMAAQRGDAQAAHRLGRLYAQRGDRGAARHWWESAAGAGNVDSAYNLGLWHEKHGTLDEALGWYERAAAAGDAEAAVNLATLLQEQRGDPGRARIWFERAAQAGSRTAARRLALICEDTGELVAARDWHRQAAAGGDAASAHDLGFLAYSAGEDAETVRWWETACRAGHAGAAYCLGLLLQAGRDPEGAEAYYRLAAKSEHPGAAVQLGAIALSRRDLRTARGWYEQAAYAGRLEGQRMAGFVCVELGDAKGASHWFGRGAAAGDPESAFNFGLLLIAEFGDLKGGRHWFRQAALAGHHRAALELAGLLSAAGRGAEAEEWLTDPPPPVWDRTAEPELAARAELAALATDRRGGVALEVAELNEILGTWDLVTRPLLDHGEVIAWLVARSGLHASAVEHLASVRGTLLRPGSAPWPSPVEVAHVLSTARELRGRLGLSGAARDGADARMPGF
;
A
#
# COMPACT_ATOMS: atom_id res chain seq x y z
N MET A 1 73.48 -14.12 -13.66
CA MET A 1 72.67 -13.70 -14.83
C MET A 1 71.44 -13.02 -14.26
N LEU A 2 71.36 -11.69 -14.43
CA LEU A 2 70.32 -10.81 -13.89
C LEU A 2 69.01 -11.02 -14.64
N TRP A 3 67.91 -11.31 -13.94
CA TRP A 3 66.57 -11.20 -14.50
C TRP A 3 65.98 -9.88 -13.99
N GLN A 4 66.01 -8.87 -14.85
CA GLN A 4 65.40 -7.56 -14.61
C GLN A 4 63.88 -7.72 -14.73
N GLY A 5 63.16 -7.33 -13.67
CA GLY A 5 61.73 -7.18 -13.72
C GLY A 5 61.34 -6.01 -14.62
N ASP A 6 60.30 -6.23 -15.42
CA ASP A 6 59.52 -5.14 -15.98
C ASP A 6 58.05 -5.55 -15.87
N ALA A 7 57.40 -5.09 -14.79
CA ALA A 7 55.96 -5.17 -14.67
C ALA A 7 55.39 -4.15 -15.65
N THR A 8 54.97 -4.62 -16.82
CA THR A 8 54.36 -3.79 -17.86
C THR A 8 53.17 -3.03 -17.26
N ARG A 9 53.32 -1.70 -17.11
CA ARG A 9 52.19 -0.79 -16.89
C ARG A 9 51.16 -1.03 -18.00
N PRO A 10 49.86 -1.15 -17.70
CA PRO A 10 48.87 -1.30 -18.75
C PRO A 10 48.91 -0.06 -19.66
N ALA A 11 49.13 -0.31 -20.95
CA ALA A 11 49.20 0.71 -21.98
C ALA A 11 47.81 1.31 -22.18
N VAL A 12 47.65 2.58 -21.81
CA VAL A 12 46.44 3.36 -22.08
C VAL A 12 46.31 3.55 -23.59
N PRO A 13 45.21 3.12 -24.25
CA PRO A 13 45.04 3.29 -25.68
C PRO A 13 44.83 4.78 -26.02
N ALA A 14 45.51 5.25 -27.08
CA ALA A 14 45.50 6.64 -27.49
C ALA A 14 44.18 7.04 -28.22
N PRO A 15 43.55 8.18 -27.88
CA PRO A 15 42.33 8.66 -28.55
C PRO A 15 42.51 9.91 -29.42
N ARG A 16 41.46 10.22 -30.21
CA ARG A 16 41.30 11.42 -31.05
C ARG A 16 40.34 12.45 -30.43
N VAL A 17 40.68 13.72 -30.70
CA VAL A 17 39.97 15.02 -30.54
C VAL A 17 40.21 15.80 -29.24
N GLY A 18 41.10 16.80 -29.33
CA GLY A 18 41.10 18.08 -28.61
C GLY A 18 41.23 18.05 -27.08
N ASP A 19 40.10 17.96 -26.40
CA ASP A 19 39.96 18.30 -24.98
C ASP A 19 40.63 17.30 -24.04
N GLU A 20 40.73 16.03 -24.46
CA GLU A 20 41.33 14.98 -23.62
C GLU A 20 42.84 15.16 -23.46
N ALA A 21 43.55 15.60 -24.50
CA ALA A 21 44.99 15.83 -24.40
C ALA A 21 45.31 16.99 -23.44
N GLU A 22 44.50 18.05 -23.47
CA GLU A 22 44.60 19.17 -22.56
C GLU A 22 44.26 18.77 -21.12
N LEU A 23 43.17 18.01 -20.94
CA LEU A 23 42.78 17.45 -19.65
C LEU A 23 43.86 16.52 -19.07
N LEU A 24 44.46 15.66 -19.89
CA LEU A 24 45.56 14.77 -19.49
C LEU A 24 46.77 15.57 -19.01
N MET A 25 47.17 16.59 -19.77
CA MET A 25 48.29 17.45 -19.39
C MET A 25 48.01 18.21 -18.08
N ALA A 26 46.80 18.74 -17.90
CA ALA A 26 46.42 19.43 -16.67
C ALA A 26 46.35 18.48 -15.47
N ALA A 27 45.73 17.31 -15.64
CA ALA A 27 45.62 16.29 -14.60
C ALA A 27 46.99 15.75 -14.17
N GLN A 28 47.91 15.53 -15.12
CA GLN A 28 49.30 15.12 -14.81
C GLN A 28 50.08 16.20 -14.04
N ARG A 29 49.70 17.47 -14.18
CA ARG A 29 50.24 18.59 -13.38
C ARG A 29 49.57 18.73 -12.01
N GLY A 30 48.65 17.84 -11.66
CA GLY A 30 47.96 17.83 -10.37
C GLY A 30 46.63 18.59 -10.33
N ASP A 31 46.08 18.99 -11.48
CA ASP A 31 44.75 19.60 -11.53
C ASP A 31 43.66 18.57 -11.22
N ALA A 32 43.08 18.68 -10.02
CA ALA A 32 42.07 17.77 -9.51
C ALA A 32 40.76 17.81 -10.32
N GLN A 33 40.40 18.97 -10.90
CA GLN A 33 39.19 19.11 -11.72
C GLN A 33 39.39 18.51 -13.10
N ALA A 34 40.57 18.67 -13.69
CA ALA A 34 40.92 18.02 -14.94
C ALA A 34 40.94 16.48 -14.78
N ALA A 35 41.54 15.99 -13.68
CA ALA A 35 41.53 14.57 -13.34
C ALA A 35 40.10 14.03 -13.12
N HIS A 36 39.23 14.77 -12.42
CA HIS A 36 37.82 14.39 -12.27
C HIS A 36 37.10 14.23 -13.62
N ARG A 37 37.28 15.21 -14.53
CA ARG A 37 36.68 15.21 -15.86
C ARG A 37 37.18 14.04 -16.72
N LEU A 38 38.47 13.71 -16.64
CA LEU A 38 39.02 12.50 -17.29
C LEU A 38 38.37 11.24 -16.74
N GLY A 39 38.25 11.13 -15.41
CA GLY A 39 37.59 9.98 -14.79
C GLY A 39 36.18 9.76 -15.33
N ARG A 40 35.39 10.83 -15.45
CA ARG A 40 34.05 10.79 -16.06
C ARG A 40 34.09 10.40 -17.55
N LEU A 41 35.02 10.96 -18.32
CA LEU A 41 35.17 10.66 -19.74
C LEU A 41 35.49 9.18 -19.98
N TYR A 42 36.45 8.62 -19.24
CA TYR A 42 36.80 7.21 -19.35
C TYR A 42 35.67 6.29 -18.88
N ALA A 43 34.94 6.68 -17.83
CA ALA A 43 33.77 5.94 -17.36
C ALA A 43 32.68 5.85 -18.44
N GLN A 44 32.39 6.95 -19.14
CA GLN A 44 31.42 6.97 -20.26
C GLN A 44 31.85 6.08 -21.43
N ARG A 45 33.15 5.94 -21.65
CA ARG A 45 33.73 5.05 -22.67
C ARG A 45 33.84 3.59 -22.23
N GLY A 46 33.47 3.27 -20.99
CA GLY A 46 33.54 1.93 -20.43
C GLY A 46 34.93 1.52 -19.92
N ASP A 47 35.93 2.40 -19.96
CA ASP A 47 37.25 2.12 -19.38
C ASP A 47 37.23 2.40 -17.88
N ARG A 48 36.80 1.39 -17.13
CA ARG A 48 36.65 1.46 -15.67
C ARG A 48 37.98 1.61 -14.93
N GLY A 49 39.06 1.06 -15.49
CA GLY A 49 40.40 1.12 -14.89
C GLY A 49 40.96 2.53 -14.96
N ALA A 50 40.91 3.14 -16.16
CA ALA A 50 41.33 4.53 -16.34
C ALA A 50 40.43 5.50 -15.56
N ALA A 51 39.11 5.26 -15.55
CA ALA A 51 38.17 6.08 -14.78
C ALA A 51 38.52 6.11 -13.29
N ARG A 52 38.72 4.92 -12.69
CA ARG A 52 39.11 4.78 -11.28
C ARG A 52 40.44 5.48 -11.00
N HIS A 53 41.45 5.26 -11.83
CA HIS A 53 42.77 5.88 -11.65
C HIS A 53 42.69 7.41 -11.57
N TRP A 54 41.96 8.03 -12.51
CA TRP A 54 41.83 9.48 -12.54
C TRP A 54 40.96 10.03 -11.40
N TRP A 55 39.91 9.31 -10.99
CA TRP A 55 39.16 9.68 -9.80
C TRP A 55 39.98 9.53 -8.51
N GLU A 56 40.82 8.50 -8.36
CA GLU A 56 41.73 8.34 -7.20
C GLU A 56 42.73 9.50 -7.13
N SER A 57 43.30 9.90 -8.27
CA SER A 57 44.20 11.06 -8.36
C SER A 57 43.48 12.36 -7.98
N ALA A 58 42.29 12.59 -8.52
CA ALA A 58 41.49 13.78 -8.22
C ALA A 58 41.06 13.83 -6.74
N ALA A 59 40.58 12.72 -6.19
CA ALA A 59 40.13 12.62 -4.81
C ALA A 59 41.31 12.77 -3.83
N GLY A 60 42.48 12.22 -4.16
CA GLY A 60 43.73 12.43 -3.40
C GLY A 60 44.17 13.90 -3.36
N ALA A 61 43.81 14.68 -4.39
CA ALA A 61 44.00 16.13 -4.43
C ALA A 61 42.82 16.93 -3.85
N GLY A 62 41.87 16.28 -3.16
CA GLY A 62 40.76 16.94 -2.46
C GLY A 62 39.50 17.17 -3.30
N ASN A 63 39.38 16.60 -4.51
CA ASN A 63 38.16 16.71 -5.30
C ASN A 63 37.03 15.83 -4.70
N VAL A 64 35.99 16.50 -4.19
CA VAL A 64 34.84 15.87 -3.51
C VAL A 64 34.02 14.99 -4.46
N ASP A 65 33.72 15.47 -5.67
CA ASP A 65 32.94 14.72 -6.67
C ASP A 65 33.60 13.39 -7.07
N SER A 66 34.93 13.36 -7.10
CA SER A 66 35.70 12.14 -7.38
C SER A 66 35.71 11.18 -6.19
N ALA A 67 35.78 11.70 -4.96
CA ALA A 67 35.60 10.86 -3.77
C ALA A 67 34.20 10.22 -3.75
N TYR A 68 33.15 10.99 -4.09
CA TYR A 68 31.80 10.46 -4.25
C TYR A 68 31.72 9.38 -5.35
N ASN A 69 32.27 9.64 -6.54
CA ASN A 69 32.28 8.67 -7.65
C ASN A 69 33.07 7.40 -7.31
N LEU A 70 34.13 7.49 -6.51
CA LEU A 70 34.84 6.32 -6.00
C LEU A 70 33.98 5.53 -5.00
N GLY A 71 33.22 6.20 -4.15
CA GLY A 71 32.21 5.55 -3.30
C GLY A 71 31.24 4.70 -4.12
N LEU A 72 30.63 5.28 -5.15
CA LEU A 72 29.74 4.57 -6.08
C LEU A 72 30.44 3.42 -6.82
N TRP A 73 31.69 3.60 -7.21
CA TRP A 73 32.48 2.58 -7.88
C TRP A 73 32.74 1.39 -6.95
N HIS A 74 33.19 1.64 -5.73
CA HIS A 74 33.49 0.60 -4.75
C HIS A 74 32.22 -0.08 -4.22
N GLU A 75 31.08 0.60 -4.17
CA GLU A 75 29.79 -0.03 -3.86
C GLU A 75 29.43 -1.13 -4.87
N LYS A 76 29.79 -0.96 -6.15
CA LYS A 76 29.51 -1.94 -7.21
C LYS A 76 30.62 -2.96 -7.45
N HIS A 77 31.87 -2.61 -7.13
CA HIS A 77 33.06 -3.36 -7.59
C HIS A 77 34.11 -3.61 -6.52
N GLY A 78 34.01 -2.95 -5.37
CA GLY A 78 34.96 -3.02 -4.27
C GLY A 78 34.36 -3.68 -3.04
N THR A 79 34.98 -3.42 -1.90
CA THR A 79 34.45 -3.84 -0.59
C THR A 79 33.57 -2.74 0.02
N LEU A 80 32.68 -3.14 0.93
CA LEU A 80 31.87 -2.20 1.70
C LEU A 80 32.73 -1.16 2.44
N ASP A 81 33.83 -1.59 3.06
CA ASP A 81 34.71 -0.67 3.80
C ASP A 81 35.38 0.37 2.89
N GLU A 82 35.73 0.00 1.65
CA GLU A 82 36.24 0.97 0.66
C GLU A 82 35.17 1.98 0.25
N ALA A 83 33.94 1.51 -0.01
CA ALA A 83 32.82 2.39 -0.36
C ALA A 83 32.50 3.36 0.78
N LEU A 84 32.39 2.86 2.01
CA LEU A 84 32.18 3.67 3.22
C LEU A 84 33.30 4.70 3.38
N GLY A 85 34.57 4.30 3.23
CA GLY A 85 35.71 5.20 3.37
C GLY A 85 35.71 6.35 2.36
N TRP A 86 35.33 6.08 1.11
CA TRP A 86 35.23 7.13 0.08
C TRP A 86 34.03 8.05 0.27
N TYR A 87 32.86 7.49 0.59
CA TYR A 87 31.70 8.31 0.92
C TYR A 87 31.92 9.16 2.18
N GLU A 88 32.59 8.63 3.21
CA GLU A 88 32.92 9.38 4.43
C GLU A 88 33.83 10.58 4.14
N ARG A 89 34.80 10.45 3.22
CA ARG A 89 35.63 11.58 2.78
C ARG A 89 34.81 12.65 2.07
N ALA A 90 33.94 12.26 1.13
CA ALA A 90 33.10 13.21 0.40
C ALA A 90 32.07 13.89 1.33
N ALA A 91 31.43 13.11 2.20
CA ALA A 91 30.46 13.58 3.19
C ALA A 91 31.09 14.54 4.21
N ALA A 92 32.30 14.24 4.70
CA ALA A 92 33.04 15.12 5.60
C ALA A 92 33.41 16.45 4.94
N ALA A 93 33.54 16.48 3.61
CA ALA A 93 33.77 17.70 2.83
C ALA A 93 32.47 18.47 2.47
N GLY A 94 31.31 18.02 2.96
CA GLY A 94 30.02 18.69 2.79
C GLY A 94 29.14 18.15 1.67
N ASP A 95 29.52 17.04 1.03
CA ASP A 95 28.66 16.40 0.02
C ASP A 95 27.47 15.68 0.68
N ALA A 96 26.27 16.25 0.49
CA ALA A 96 25.07 15.74 1.12
C ALA A 96 24.58 14.41 0.52
N GLU A 97 24.84 14.15 -0.77
CA GLU A 97 24.47 12.88 -1.41
C GLU A 97 25.42 11.76 -0.98
N ALA A 98 26.72 12.05 -0.84
CA ALA A 98 27.68 11.13 -0.24
C ALA A 98 27.29 10.79 1.21
N ALA A 99 26.86 11.78 1.99
CA ALA A 99 26.40 11.57 3.36
C ALA A 99 25.13 10.69 3.42
N VAL A 100 24.18 10.86 2.50
CA VAL A 100 23.00 10.00 2.36
C VAL A 100 23.39 8.57 2.01
N ASN A 101 24.28 8.37 1.03
CA ASN A 101 24.72 7.03 0.61
C ASN A 101 25.51 6.34 1.72
N LEU A 102 26.40 7.07 2.40
CA LEU A 102 27.14 6.59 3.56
C LEU A 102 26.20 6.11 4.65
N ALA A 103 25.23 6.94 5.02
CA ALA A 103 24.27 6.63 6.06
C ALA A 103 23.42 5.40 5.70
N THR A 104 22.99 5.30 4.44
CA THR A 104 22.21 4.16 3.93
C THR A 104 23.03 2.86 4.04
N LEU A 105 24.29 2.85 3.60
CA LEU A 105 25.16 1.69 3.71
C LEU A 105 25.48 1.30 5.16
N LEU A 106 25.67 2.28 6.04
CA LEU A 106 25.86 2.05 7.47
C LEU A 106 24.64 1.38 8.11
N GLN A 107 23.44 1.82 7.76
CA GLN A 107 22.21 1.25 8.28
C GLN A 107 21.93 -0.15 7.73
N GLU A 108 21.91 -0.30 6.40
CA GLU A 108 21.41 -1.51 5.73
C GLU A 108 22.45 -2.64 5.65
N GLN A 109 23.73 -2.31 5.50
CA GLN A 109 24.77 -3.32 5.29
C GLN A 109 25.70 -3.50 6.49
N ARG A 110 25.97 -2.43 7.26
CA ARG A 110 26.82 -2.52 8.45
C ARG A 110 26.04 -2.79 9.73
N GLY A 111 24.74 -2.46 9.76
CA GLY A 111 23.91 -2.56 10.97
C GLY A 111 24.27 -1.52 12.03
N ASP A 112 24.71 -0.32 11.62
CA ASP A 112 25.08 0.80 12.50
C ASP A 112 24.11 1.98 12.33
N PRO A 113 22.88 1.87 12.86
CA PRO A 113 21.87 2.92 12.74
C PRO A 113 22.27 4.22 13.47
N GLY A 114 23.11 4.13 14.50
CA GLY A 114 23.60 5.29 15.25
C GLY A 114 24.48 6.20 14.39
N ARG A 115 25.50 5.63 13.72
CA ARG A 115 26.32 6.41 12.78
C ARG A 115 25.52 6.84 11.56
N ALA A 116 24.60 6.02 11.07
CA ALA A 116 23.73 6.38 9.96
C ALA A 116 22.90 7.64 10.27
N ARG A 117 22.24 7.68 11.44
CA ARG A 117 21.45 8.83 11.89
C ARG A 117 22.26 10.13 11.90
N ILE A 118 23.49 10.11 12.42
CA ILE A 118 24.38 11.28 12.43
C ILE A 118 24.65 11.80 11.00
N TRP A 119 24.92 10.91 10.05
CA TRP A 119 25.19 11.31 8.67
C TRP A 119 23.94 11.80 7.95
N PHE A 120 22.78 11.19 8.19
CA PHE A 120 21.51 11.72 7.70
C PHE A 120 21.22 13.11 8.30
N GLU A 121 21.42 13.33 9.60
CA GLU A 121 21.23 14.65 10.24
C GLU A 121 22.11 15.72 9.60
N ARG A 122 23.39 15.42 9.35
CA ARG A 122 24.29 16.34 8.65
C ARG A 122 23.82 16.66 7.24
N ALA A 123 23.42 15.64 6.48
CA ALA A 123 22.93 15.82 5.11
C ALA A 123 21.61 16.63 5.09
N ALA A 124 20.71 16.38 6.04
CA ALA A 124 19.45 17.12 6.17
C ALA A 124 19.70 18.59 6.54
N GLN A 125 20.62 18.86 7.48
CA GLN A 125 21.04 20.23 7.83
C GLN A 125 21.68 20.97 6.65
N ALA A 126 22.35 20.24 5.75
CA ALA A 126 22.87 20.78 4.50
C ALA A 126 21.79 20.96 3.40
N GLY A 127 20.52 20.67 3.70
CA GLY A 127 19.39 20.87 2.79
C GLY A 127 18.98 19.63 1.97
N SER A 128 19.56 18.45 2.24
CA SER A 128 19.13 17.23 1.55
C SER A 128 17.73 16.81 2.00
N ARG A 129 16.76 16.98 1.11
CA ARG A 129 15.38 16.48 1.30
C ARG A 129 15.31 14.96 1.46
N THR A 130 16.18 14.23 0.78
CA THR A 130 16.27 12.76 0.87
C THR A 130 16.70 12.34 2.28
N ALA A 131 17.70 13.03 2.85
CA ALA A 131 18.14 12.78 4.22
C ALA A 131 17.06 13.14 5.24
N ALA A 132 16.41 14.30 5.08
CA ALA A 132 15.31 14.71 5.94
C ALA A 132 14.16 13.69 5.91
N ARG A 133 13.77 13.19 4.72
CA ARG A 133 12.78 12.11 4.60
C ARG A 133 13.21 10.85 5.36
N ARG A 134 14.46 10.41 5.20
CA ARG A 134 14.96 9.20 5.89
C ARG A 134 14.98 9.37 7.41
N LEU A 135 15.36 10.54 7.92
CA LEU A 135 15.27 10.84 9.35
C LEU A 135 13.85 10.81 9.85
N ALA A 136 12.91 11.35 9.08
CA ALA A 136 11.51 11.36 9.45
C ALA A 136 10.99 9.93 9.66
N LEU A 137 11.27 9.03 8.71
CA LEU A 137 10.91 7.61 8.80
C LEU A 137 11.57 6.92 10.00
N ILE A 138 12.87 7.17 10.25
CA ILE A 138 13.57 6.64 11.43
C ILE A 138 12.90 7.12 12.72
N CYS A 139 12.51 8.40 12.79
CA CYS A 139 11.81 8.95 13.95
C CYS A 139 10.39 8.37 14.10
N GLU A 140 9.69 8.04 13.01
CA GLU A 140 8.41 7.32 13.08
C GLU A 140 8.60 5.94 13.70
N ASP A 141 9.59 5.18 13.22
CA ASP A 141 9.90 3.82 13.71
C ASP A 141 10.31 3.80 15.19
N THR A 142 10.98 4.86 15.67
CA THR A 142 11.36 5.00 17.10
C THR A 142 10.27 5.65 17.96
N GLY A 143 9.15 6.07 17.37
CA GLY A 143 8.06 6.76 18.07
C GLY A 143 8.35 8.23 18.42
N GLU A 144 9.42 8.81 17.90
CA GLU A 144 9.79 10.23 18.05
C GLU A 144 8.93 11.14 17.12
N LEU A 145 7.60 11.07 17.27
CA LEU A 145 6.64 11.68 16.32
C LEU A 145 6.82 13.18 16.10
N VAL A 146 7.25 13.94 17.12
CA VAL A 146 7.51 15.38 16.96
C VAL A 146 8.67 15.62 16.00
N ALA A 147 9.78 14.90 16.19
CA ALA A 147 10.93 14.98 15.31
C ALA A 147 10.60 14.47 13.89
N ALA A 148 9.80 13.40 13.79
CA ALA A 148 9.31 12.90 12.50
C ALA A 148 8.55 13.98 11.72
N ARG A 149 7.63 14.69 12.39
CA ARG A 149 6.86 15.78 11.76
C ARG A 149 7.77 16.92 11.30
N ASP A 150 8.76 17.30 12.09
CA ASP A 150 9.67 18.39 11.73
C ASP A 150 10.56 18.02 10.53
N TRP A 151 11.09 16.81 10.51
CA TRP A 151 11.88 16.32 9.37
C TRP A 151 11.06 16.15 8.09
N HIS A 152 9.83 15.61 8.18
CA HIS A 152 8.96 15.58 7.01
C HIS A 152 8.58 16.98 6.54
N ARG A 153 8.34 17.95 7.44
CA ARG A 153 8.04 19.33 7.04
C ARG A 153 9.19 19.93 6.25
N GLN A 154 10.42 19.69 6.68
CA GLN A 154 11.60 20.13 5.95
C GLN A 154 11.71 19.46 4.57
N ALA A 155 11.51 18.14 4.49
CA ALA A 155 11.53 17.42 3.22
C ALA A 155 10.42 17.89 2.27
N ALA A 156 9.19 18.06 2.77
CA ALA A 156 8.04 18.55 2.02
C ALA A 156 8.23 19.98 1.53
N ALA A 157 8.83 20.87 2.34
CA ALA A 157 9.22 22.21 1.90
C ALA A 157 10.25 22.19 0.75
N GLY A 158 11.10 21.15 0.70
CA GLY A 158 12.00 20.84 -0.43
C GLY A 158 11.32 20.15 -1.62
N GLY A 159 9.98 20.08 -1.65
CA GLY A 159 9.19 19.49 -2.72
C GLY A 159 9.08 17.97 -2.68
N ASP A 160 9.40 17.32 -1.55
CA ASP A 160 9.20 15.87 -1.39
C ASP A 160 7.72 15.55 -1.19
N ALA A 161 7.05 15.13 -2.27
CA ALA A 161 5.62 14.83 -2.28
C ALA A 161 5.24 13.69 -1.33
N ALA A 162 6.13 12.71 -1.17
CA ALA A 162 5.92 11.59 -0.28
C ALA A 162 5.95 12.03 1.19
N SER A 163 6.83 12.95 1.60
CA SER A 163 6.83 13.48 2.97
C SER A 163 5.60 14.33 3.26
N ALA A 164 5.11 15.08 2.27
CA ALA A 164 3.82 15.77 2.41
C ALA A 164 2.67 14.76 2.58
N HIS A 165 2.70 13.64 1.86
CA HIS A 165 1.72 12.58 2.04
C HIS A 165 1.78 11.93 3.44
N ASP A 166 2.99 11.69 3.94
CA ASP A 166 3.26 11.08 5.23
C ASP A 166 2.84 12.02 6.39
N LEU A 167 3.06 13.33 6.25
CA LEU A 167 2.52 14.35 7.17
C LEU A 167 1.00 14.35 7.23
N GLY A 168 0.32 14.13 6.10
CA GLY A 168 -1.13 14.00 6.07
C GLY A 168 -1.61 12.80 6.91
N PHE A 169 -0.88 11.69 6.92
CA PHE A 169 -1.18 10.54 7.78
C PHE A 169 -0.88 10.79 9.26
N LEU A 170 0.19 11.51 9.58
CA LEU A 170 0.49 11.93 10.95
C LEU A 170 -0.61 12.86 11.51
N ALA A 171 -1.06 13.81 10.70
CA ALA A 171 -2.18 14.69 11.04
C ALA A 171 -3.51 13.91 11.15
N TYR A 172 -3.77 12.99 10.21
CA TYR A 172 -4.97 12.14 10.23
C TYR A 172 -5.01 11.33 11.51
N SER A 173 -3.92 10.65 11.85
CA SER A 173 -3.80 9.86 13.08
C SER A 173 -4.00 10.67 14.36
N ALA A 174 -3.65 11.96 14.34
CA ALA A 174 -3.82 12.88 15.45
C ALA A 174 -5.22 13.52 15.52
N GLY A 175 -6.09 13.28 14.53
CA GLY A 175 -7.41 13.92 14.43
C GLY A 175 -7.37 15.38 13.99
N GLU A 176 -6.29 15.79 13.32
CA GLU A 176 -6.06 17.17 12.89
C GLU A 176 -6.57 17.37 11.45
N ASP A 177 -7.89 17.33 11.25
CA ASP A 177 -8.54 17.32 9.92
C ASP A 177 -8.02 18.41 8.96
N ALA A 178 -7.87 19.65 9.45
CA ALA A 178 -7.39 20.76 8.64
C ALA A 178 -5.93 20.58 8.20
N GLU A 179 -5.08 19.97 9.03
CA GLU A 179 -3.69 19.69 8.66
C GLU A 179 -3.59 18.50 7.71
N THR A 180 -4.42 17.47 7.90
CA THR A 180 -4.57 16.31 6.99
C THR A 180 -4.85 16.76 5.56
N VAL A 181 -5.90 17.57 5.38
CA VAL A 181 -6.30 18.07 4.05
C VAL A 181 -5.18 18.89 3.42
N ARG A 182 -4.61 19.85 4.15
CA ARG A 182 -3.53 20.73 3.63
C ARG A 182 -2.31 19.96 3.14
N TRP A 183 -1.89 18.95 3.89
CA TRP A 183 -0.70 18.16 3.53
C TRP A 183 -0.96 17.23 2.35
N TRP A 184 -2.10 16.53 2.33
CA TRP A 184 -2.44 15.71 1.17
C TRP A 184 -2.70 16.55 -0.09
N GLU A 185 -3.28 17.75 0.01
CA GLU A 185 -3.41 18.66 -1.13
C GLU A 185 -2.04 19.11 -1.65
N THR A 186 -1.10 19.36 -0.74
CA THR A 186 0.28 19.70 -1.09
C THR A 186 0.96 18.54 -1.82
N ALA A 187 0.79 17.30 -1.35
CA ALA A 187 1.29 16.11 -2.03
C ALA A 187 0.63 15.91 -3.40
N CYS A 188 -0.69 16.16 -3.52
CA CYS A 188 -1.42 16.09 -4.79
C CYS A 188 -0.90 17.10 -5.82
N ARG A 189 -0.65 18.34 -5.41
CA ARG A 189 -0.05 19.37 -6.29
C ARG A 189 1.33 18.98 -6.79
N ALA A 190 2.07 18.19 -6.02
CA ALA A 190 3.34 17.60 -6.41
C ALA A 190 3.23 16.26 -7.17
N GLY A 191 2.01 15.81 -7.51
CA GLY A 191 1.76 14.63 -8.33
C GLY A 191 1.63 13.30 -7.57
N HIS A 192 1.53 13.31 -6.24
CA HIS A 192 1.46 12.08 -5.44
C HIS A 192 0.10 11.38 -5.56
N ALA A 193 0.06 10.26 -6.31
CA ALA A 193 -1.17 9.52 -6.61
C ALA A 193 -1.89 8.98 -5.34
N GLY A 194 -1.12 8.47 -4.38
CA GLY A 194 -1.67 7.96 -3.11
C GLY A 194 -2.33 9.04 -2.26
N ALA A 195 -1.84 10.29 -2.33
CA ALA A 195 -2.43 11.39 -1.58
C ALA A 195 -3.77 11.81 -2.18
N ALA A 196 -3.87 11.82 -3.50
CA ALA A 196 -5.12 12.06 -4.19
C ALA A 196 -6.14 10.97 -3.87
N TYR A 197 -5.70 9.71 -3.79
CA TYR A 197 -6.56 8.62 -3.36
C TYR A 197 -7.07 8.80 -1.92
N CYS A 198 -6.19 9.11 -0.97
CA CYS A 198 -6.57 9.35 0.42
C CYS A 198 -7.53 10.55 0.58
N LEU A 199 -7.33 11.64 -0.16
CA LEU A 199 -8.28 12.76 -0.17
C LEU A 199 -9.64 12.35 -0.73
N GLY A 200 -9.65 11.54 -1.80
CA GLY A 200 -10.90 10.98 -2.33
C GLY A 200 -11.67 10.19 -1.28
N LEU A 201 -10.98 9.29 -0.57
CA LEU A 201 -11.58 8.53 0.54
C LEU A 201 -12.04 9.44 1.67
N LEU A 202 -11.28 10.47 2.03
CA LEU A 202 -11.63 11.39 3.11
C LEU A 202 -12.92 12.16 2.79
N LEU A 203 -13.05 12.64 1.55
CA LEU A 203 -14.24 13.34 1.08
C LEU A 203 -15.45 12.40 0.98
N GLN A 204 -15.25 11.17 0.48
CA GLN A 204 -16.29 10.15 0.47
C GLN A 204 -16.77 9.83 1.88
N ALA A 205 -15.86 9.64 2.82
CA ALA A 205 -16.15 9.46 4.24
C ALA A 205 -16.84 10.67 4.88
N GLY A 206 -16.63 11.87 4.32
CA GLY A 206 -17.27 13.13 4.68
C GLY A 206 -18.60 13.40 3.97
N ARG A 207 -19.11 12.46 3.16
CA ARG A 207 -20.33 12.59 2.35
C ARG A 207 -20.24 13.68 1.27
N ASP A 208 -19.04 13.89 0.71
CA ASP A 208 -18.80 14.71 -0.49
C ASP A 208 -18.36 13.82 -1.67
N PRO A 209 -19.30 13.14 -2.35
CA PRO A 209 -18.98 12.25 -3.46
C PRO A 209 -18.48 12.98 -4.71
N GLU A 210 -18.86 14.24 -4.90
CA GLU A 210 -18.43 15.04 -6.06
C GLU A 210 -16.95 15.43 -5.92
N GLY A 211 -16.57 15.94 -4.75
CA GLY A 211 -15.18 16.20 -4.41
C GLY A 211 -14.34 14.92 -4.46
N ALA A 212 -14.86 13.83 -3.91
CA ALA A 212 -14.18 12.53 -3.94
C ALA A 212 -13.86 12.06 -5.38
N GLU A 213 -14.84 12.15 -6.29
CA GLU A 213 -14.67 11.76 -7.68
C GLU A 213 -13.57 12.55 -8.39
N ALA A 214 -13.44 13.85 -8.11
CA ALA A 214 -12.39 14.70 -8.68
C ALA A 214 -10.99 14.20 -8.27
N TYR A 215 -10.80 13.86 -6.99
CA TYR A 215 -9.54 13.34 -6.48
C TYR A 215 -9.27 11.90 -6.93
N TYR A 216 -10.29 11.05 -7.06
CA TYR A 216 -10.11 9.72 -7.65
C TYR A 216 -9.69 9.81 -9.13
N ARG A 217 -10.25 10.73 -9.91
CA ARG A 217 -9.77 10.97 -11.30
C ARG A 217 -8.31 11.41 -11.33
N LEU A 218 -7.91 12.27 -10.40
CA LEU A 218 -6.52 12.71 -10.28
C LEU A 218 -5.59 11.52 -9.95
N ALA A 219 -5.98 10.69 -8.98
CA ALA A 219 -5.24 9.48 -8.61
C ALA A 219 -5.16 8.47 -9.77
N ALA A 220 -6.27 8.25 -10.49
CA ALA A 220 -6.31 7.35 -11.64
C ALA A 220 -5.44 7.82 -12.81
N LYS A 221 -5.35 9.14 -13.04
CA LYS A 221 -4.44 9.73 -14.04
C LYS A 221 -2.97 9.43 -13.73
N SER A 222 -2.62 9.34 -12.44
CA SER A 222 -1.30 8.93 -11.97
C SER A 222 -1.21 7.41 -11.70
N GLU A 223 -2.09 6.62 -12.35
CA GLU A 223 -2.09 5.15 -12.33
C GLU A 223 -2.29 4.53 -10.93
N HIS A 224 -2.94 5.23 -9.99
CA HIS A 224 -3.27 4.64 -8.69
C HIS A 224 -4.29 3.51 -8.85
N PRO A 225 -3.96 2.25 -8.48
CA PRO A 225 -4.78 1.10 -8.84
C PRO A 225 -6.11 1.03 -8.07
N GLY A 226 -6.23 1.69 -6.91
CA GLY A 226 -7.49 1.75 -6.15
C GLY A 226 -8.48 2.78 -6.67
N ALA A 227 -8.00 3.81 -7.36
CA ALA A 227 -8.86 4.90 -7.81
C ALA A 227 -9.83 4.44 -8.91
N ALA A 228 -9.38 3.53 -9.79
CA ALA A 228 -10.21 2.95 -10.83
C ALA A 228 -11.38 2.13 -10.25
N VAL A 229 -11.18 1.39 -9.14
CA VAL A 229 -12.28 0.67 -8.47
C VAL A 229 -13.35 1.65 -7.96
N GLN A 230 -12.93 2.73 -7.30
CA GLN A 230 -13.85 3.73 -6.77
C GLN A 230 -14.61 4.47 -7.89
N LEU A 231 -13.93 4.83 -8.98
CA LEU A 231 -14.57 5.43 -10.16
C LEU A 231 -15.55 4.47 -10.85
N GLY A 232 -15.22 3.18 -10.89
CA GLY A 232 -16.14 2.13 -11.34
C GLY A 232 -17.40 2.06 -10.48
N ALA A 233 -17.25 2.13 -9.15
CA ALA A 233 -18.37 2.11 -8.21
C ALA A 233 -19.27 3.36 -8.35
N ILE A 234 -18.67 4.54 -8.55
CA ILE A 234 -19.40 5.78 -8.82
C ILE A 234 -20.16 5.70 -10.15
N ALA A 235 -19.56 5.13 -11.20
CA ALA A 235 -20.25 4.94 -12.47
C ALA A 235 -21.41 3.92 -12.35
N LEU A 236 -21.19 2.84 -11.59
CA LEU A 236 -22.20 1.81 -11.34
C LEU A 236 -23.40 2.36 -10.55
N SER A 237 -23.17 3.22 -9.55
CA SER A 237 -24.25 3.86 -8.79
C SER A 237 -25.11 4.79 -9.66
N ARG A 238 -24.52 5.37 -10.71
CA ARG A 238 -25.20 6.15 -11.76
C ARG A 238 -25.80 5.29 -12.86
N ARG A 239 -25.74 3.96 -12.76
CA ARG A 239 -26.17 2.98 -13.78
C ARG A 239 -25.46 3.12 -15.13
N ASP A 240 -24.27 3.73 -15.16
CA ASP A 240 -23.42 3.80 -16.34
C ASP A 240 -22.49 2.58 -16.39
N LEU A 241 -23.06 1.45 -16.83
CA LEU A 241 -22.36 0.17 -16.90
C LEU A 241 -21.16 0.20 -17.86
N ARG A 242 -21.17 1.04 -18.91
CA ARG A 242 -20.06 1.11 -19.87
C ARG A 242 -18.84 1.79 -19.26
N THR A 243 -19.06 2.92 -18.60
CA THR A 243 -17.98 3.62 -17.90
C THR A 243 -17.49 2.80 -16.71
N ALA A 244 -18.40 2.16 -15.97
CA ALA A 244 -18.03 1.25 -14.88
C ALA A 244 -17.13 0.11 -15.38
N ARG A 245 -17.49 -0.54 -16.50
CA ARG A 245 -16.68 -1.58 -17.14
C ARG A 245 -15.27 -1.08 -17.43
N GLY A 246 -15.13 0.06 -18.10
CA GLY A 246 -13.82 0.60 -18.46
C GLY A 246 -12.90 0.80 -17.25
N TRP A 247 -13.45 1.35 -16.16
CA TRP A 247 -12.69 1.53 -14.92
C TRP A 247 -12.34 0.22 -14.22
N TYR A 248 -13.28 -0.72 -14.12
CA TYR A 248 -13.01 -2.01 -13.50
C TYR A 248 -12.03 -2.85 -14.31
N GLU A 249 -12.10 -2.82 -15.64
CA GLU A 249 -11.13 -3.47 -16.51
C GLU A 249 -9.73 -2.86 -16.34
N GLN A 250 -9.62 -1.52 -16.22
CA GLN A 250 -8.36 -0.87 -15.90
C GLN A 250 -7.77 -1.35 -14.56
N ALA A 251 -8.59 -1.43 -13.50
CA ALA A 251 -8.17 -1.97 -12.21
C ALA A 251 -7.76 -3.45 -12.31
N ALA A 252 -8.50 -4.24 -13.10
CA ALA A 252 -8.26 -5.65 -13.31
C ALA A 252 -6.95 -5.92 -14.07
N TYR A 253 -6.62 -5.09 -15.08
CA TYR A 253 -5.34 -5.13 -15.78
C TYR A 253 -4.15 -4.73 -14.90
N ALA A 254 -4.37 -3.85 -13.93
CA ALA A 254 -3.39 -3.54 -12.89
C ALA A 254 -3.23 -4.67 -11.83
N GLY A 255 -3.94 -5.79 -11.99
CA GLY A 255 -3.80 -6.98 -11.14
C GLY A 255 -4.67 -6.99 -9.88
N ARG A 256 -5.59 -6.04 -9.71
CA ARG A 256 -6.49 -6.02 -8.54
C ARG A 256 -7.59 -7.08 -8.66
N LEU A 257 -7.70 -7.94 -7.66
CA LEU A 257 -8.75 -8.98 -7.57
C LEU A 257 -10.15 -8.37 -7.54
N GLU A 258 -10.35 -7.30 -6.77
CA GLU A 258 -11.63 -6.60 -6.74
C GLU A 258 -12.01 -6.02 -8.10
N GLY A 259 -11.04 -5.47 -8.85
CA GLY A 259 -11.26 -5.00 -10.21
C GLY A 259 -11.72 -6.12 -11.15
N GLN A 260 -11.08 -7.29 -11.06
CA GLN A 260 -11.48 -8.49 -11.85
C GLN A 260 -12.90 -8.93 -11.48
N ARG A 261 -13.20 -9.05 -10.18
CA ARG A 261 -14.51 -9.43 -9.68
C ARG A 261 -15.61 -8.47 -10.15
N MET A 262 -15.40 -7.16 -9.99
CA MET A 262 -16.37 -6.14 -10.38
C MET A 262 -16.52 -6.01 -11.90
N ALA A 263 -15.46 -6.19 -12.69
CA ALA A 263 -15.55 -6.26 -14.14
C ALA A 263 -16.40 -7.47 -14.58
N GLY A 264 -16.26 -8.61 -13.90
CA GLY A 264 -17.11 -9.79 -14.10
C GLY A 264 -18.59 -9.48 -13.89
N PHE A 265 -18.94 -8.87 -12.75
CA PHE A 265 -20.33 -8.47 -12.46
C PHE A 265 -20.90 -7.49 -13.49
N VAL A 266 -20.15 -6.46 -13.87
CA VAL A 266 -20.62 -5.49 -14.88
C VAL A 266 -20.80 -6.16 -16.24
N CYS A 267 -19.95 -7.12 -16.61
CA CYS A 267 -20.14 -7.90 -17.83
C CYS A 267 -21.42 -8.74 -17.80
N VAL A 268 -21.79 -9.34 -16.66
CA VAL A 268 -23.07 -10.06 -16.50
C VAL A 268 -24.25 -9.11 -16.72
N GLU A 269 -24.24 -7.94 -16.05
CA GLU A 269 -25.29 -6.93 -16.19
C GLU A 269 -25.42 -6.39 -17.63
N LEU A 270 -24.33 -6.37 -18.38
CA LEU A 270 -24.31 -6.01 -19.80
C LEU A 270 -24.72 -7.16 -20.75
N GLY A 271 -24.94 -8.37 -20.24
CA GLY A 271 -25.19 -9.56 -21.05
C GLY A 271 -23.97 -10.09 -21.82
N ASP A 272 -22.76 -9.69 -21.42
CA ASP A 272 -21.49 -10.14 -22.00
C ASP A 272 -20.95 -11.36 -21.24
N ALA A 273 -21.54 -12.53 -21.48
CA ALA A 273 -21.14 -13.78 -20.83
C ALA A 273 -19.66 -14.14 -21.07
N LYS A 274 -19.09 -13.76 -22.22
CA LYS A 274 -17.67 -14.00 -22.52
C LYS A 274 -16.77 -13.11 -21.68
N GLY A 275 -17.10 -11.82 -21.57
CA GLY A 275 -16.41 -10.89 -20.68
C GLY A 275 -16.51 -11.31 -19.22
N ALA A 276 -17.70 -11.72 -18.77
CA ALA A 276 -17.91 -12.22 -17.42
C ALA A 276 -17.06 -13.47 -17.14
N SER A 277 -17.05 -14.43 -18.06
CA SER A 277 -16.23 -15.64 -17.97
C SER A 277 -14.74 -15.31 -17.94
N HIS A 278 -14.29 -14.34 -18.75
CA HIS A 278 -12.90 -13.92 -18.75
C HIS A 278 -12.48 -13.37 -17.39
N TRP A 279 -13.25 -12.43 -16.85
CA TRP A 279 -12.88 -11.73 -15.62
C TRP A 279 -13.06 -12.58 -14.36
N PHE A 280 -14.19 -13.27 -14.20
CA PHE A 280 -14.37 -14.19 -13.08
C PHE A 280 -13.38 -15.35 -13.13
N GLY A 281 -13.09 -15.90 -14.32
CA GLY A 281 -12.10 -16.96 -14.47
C GLY A 281 -10.69 -16.52 -14.07
N ARG A 282 -10.29 -15.28 -14.37
CA ARG A 282 -9.01 -14.71 -13.91
C ARG A 282 -8.96 -14.51 -12.40
N GLY A 283 -10.02 -13.96 -11.80
CA GLY A 283 -10.12 -13.79 -10.35
C GLY A 283 -10.07 -15.12 -9.62
N ALA A 284 -10.83 -16.10 -10.12
CA ALA A 284 -10.86 -17.46 -9.59
C ALA A 284 -9.48 -18.14 -9.65
N ALA A 285 -8.77 -18.03 -10.78
CA ALA A 285 -7.42 -18.56 -10.94
C ALA A 285 -6.39 -17.87 -10.04
N ALA A 286 -6.64 -16.61 -9.67
CA ALA A 286 -5.83 -15.86 -8.72
C ALA A 286 -6.22 -16.09 -7.24
N GLY A 287 -7.19 -16.99 -6.98
CA GLY A 287 -7.58 -17.41 -5.64
C GLY A 287 -8.69 -16.57 -4.99
N ASP A 288 -9.37 -15.68 -5.73
CA ASP A 288 -10.51 -14.92 -5.20
C ASP A 288 -11.75 -15.83 -5.04
N PRO A 289 -12.22 -16.10 -3.81
CA PRO A 289 -13.32 -17.03 -3.57
C PRO A 289 -14.64 -16.57 -4.20
N GLU A 290 -14.93 -15.26 -4.18
CA GLU A 290 -16.14 -14.69 -4.77
C GLU A 290 -16.14 -14.82 -6.30
N SER A 291 -15.02 -14.50 -6.95
CA SER A 291 -14.87 -14.75 -8.40
C SER A 291 -14.99 -16.22 -8.75
N ALA A 292 -14.42 -17.14 -7.94
CA ALA A 292 -14.56 -18.57 -8.15
C ALA A 292 -16.01 -19.05 -8.02
N PHE A 293 -16.76 -18.57 -7.02
CA PHE A 293 -18.18 -18.87 -6.87
C PHE A 293 -19.00 -18.37 -8.07
N ASN A 294 -18.84 -17.09 -8.44
CA ASN A 294 -19.58 -16.50 -9.56
C ASN A 294 -19.18 -17.12 -10.92
N PHE A 295 -17.91 -17.51 -11.08
CA PHE A 295 -17.49 -18.25 -12.26
C PHE A 295 -18.16 -19.63 -12.33
N GLY A 296 -18.27 -20.32 -11.19
CA GLY A 296 -18.94 -21.61 -11.09
C GLY A 296 -20.42 -21.52 -11.49
N LEU A 297 -21.13 -20.49 -11.01
CA LEU A 297 -22.51 -20.20 -11.42
C LEU A 297 -22.61 -19.96 -12.93
N LEU A 298 -21.73 -19.12 -13.48
CA LEU A 298 -21.72 -18.78 -14.90
C LEU A 298 -21.48 -20.02 -15.79
N LEU A 299 -20.54 -20.89 -15.39
CA LEU A 299 -20.24 -22.15 -16.10
C LEU A 299 -21.47 -23.07 -16.19
N ILE A 300 -22.24 -23.17 -15.12
CA ILE A 300 -23.45 -24.01 -15.09
C ILE A 300 -24.58 -23.36 -15.91
N ALA A 301 -24.87 -22.08 -15.66
CA ALA A 301 -26.03 -21.40 -16.22
C ALA A 301 -25.88 -21.10 -17.72
N GLU A 302 -24.73 -20.59 -18.15
CA GLU A 302 -24.53 -20.12 -19.53
C GLU A 302 -23.87 -21.18 -20.42
N PHE A 303 -23.02 -22.03 -19.85
CA PHE A 303 -22.21 -22.99 -20.62
C PHE A 303 -22.61 -24.45 -20.41
N GLY A 304 -23.51 -24.75 -19.47
CA GLY A 304 -23.91 -26.12 -19.13
C GLY A 304 -22.78 -26.98 -18.57
N ASP A 305 -21.67 -26.38 -18.15
CA ASP A 305 -20.50 -27.09 -17.63
C ASP A 305 -20.64 -27.35 -16.12
N LEU A 306 -21.39 -28.39 -15.79
CA LEU A 306 -21.58 -28.83 -14.41
C LEU A 306 -20.25 -29.27 -13.74
N LYS A 307 -19.31 -29.84 -14.50
CA LYS A 307 -18.05 -30.32 -13.95
C LYS A 307 -17.15 -29.14 -13.57
N GLY A 308 -17.02 -28.16 -14.45
CA GLY A 308 -16.31 -26.91 -14.19
C GLY A 308 -16.96 -26.10 -13.07
N GLY A 309 -18.28 -25.97 -13.08
CA GLY A 309 -19.02 -25.31 -12.00
C GLY A 309 -18.74 -25.90 -10.62
N ARG A 310 -18.86 -27.24 -10.51
CA ARG A 310 -18.54 -27.96 -9.27
C ARG A 310 -17.08 -27.82 -8.85
N HIS A 311 -16.15 -27.80 -9.81
CA HIS A 311 -14.73 -27.60 -9.52
C HIS A 311 -14.50 -26.25 -8.84
N TRP A 312 -15.07 -25.17 -9.38
CA TRP A 312 -14.88 -23.83 -8.83
C TRP A 312 -15.64 -23.58 -7.54
N PHE A 313 -16.83 -24.16 -7.35
CA PHE A 313 -17.48 -24.17 -6.03
C PHE A 313 -16.62 -24.83 -4.95
N ARG A 314 -15.94 -25.93 -5.29
CA ARG A 314 -15.00 -26.56 -4.36
C ARG A 314 -13.81 -25.67 -4.05
N GLN A 315 -13.22 -24.99 -5.03
CA GLN A 315 -12.13 -24.04 -4.77
C GLN A 315 -12.57 -22.87 -3.90
N ALA A 316 -13.74 -22.28 -4.20
CA ALA A 316 -14.30 -21.19 -3.40
C ALA A 316 -14.61 -21.64 -1.95
N ALA A 317 -15.20 -22.83 -1.78
CA ALA A 317 -15.51 -23.39 -0.46
C ALA A 317 -14.24 -23.67 0.36
N LEU A 318 -13.20 -24.23 -0.26
CA LEU A 318 -11.88 -24.42 0.37
C LEU A 318 -11.22 -23.09 0.76
N ALA A 319 -11.49 -22.03 0.00
CA ALA A 319 -11.08 -20.66 0.30
C ALA A 319 -12.02 -19.93 1.29
N GLY A 320 -12.95 -20.64 1.93
CA GLY A 320 -13.81 -20.10 3.00
C GLY A 320 -15.13 -19.50 2.54
N HIS A 321 -15.56 -19.71 1.29
CA HIS A 321 -16.82 -19.16 0.78
C HIS A 321 -18.04 -19.99 1.22
N HIS A 322 -18.86 -19.45 2.11
CA HIS A 322 -20.03 -20.12 2.69
C HIS A 322 -21.05 -20.61 1.63
N ARG A 323 -21.56 -19.72 0.77
CA ARG A 323 -22.57 -20.12 -0.24
C ARG A 323 -22.05 -21.17 -1.23
N ALA A 324 -20.78 -21.09 -1.62
CA ALA A 324 -20.15 -22.10 -2.47
C ALA A 324 -20.13 -23.49 -1.82
N ALA A 325 -19.88 -23.57 -0.50
CA ALA A 325 -19.94 -24.83 0.24
C ALA A 325 -21.36 -25.43 0.21
N LEU A 326 -22.39 -24.62 0.41
CA LEU A 326 -23.79 -25.07 0.35
C LEU A 326 -24.21 -25.54 -1.05
N GLU A 327 -23.90 -24.76 -2.09
CA GLU A 327 -24.18 -25.13 -3.48
C GLU A 327 -23.43 -26.41 -3.89
N LEU A 328 -22.16 -26.54 -3.47
CA LEU A 328 -21.38 -27.75 -3.67
C LEU A 328 -22.03 -28.97 -3.00
N ALA A 329 -22.47 -28.84 -1.75
CA ALA A 329 -23.14 -29.92 -1.02
C ALA A 329 -24.43 -30.35 -1.73
N GLY A 330 -25.22 -29.40 -2.22
CA GLY A 330 -26.42 -29.65 -3.03
C GLY A 330 -26.09 -30.45 -4.31
N LEU A 331 -25.09 -30.02 -5.07
CA LEU A 331 -24.65 -30.71 -6.29
C LEU A 331 -24.08 -32.11 -6.01
N LEU A 332 -23.34 -32.30 -4.91
CA LEU A 332 -22.81 -33.61 -4.51
C LEU A 332 -23.92 -34.57 -4.10
N SER A 333 -24.91 -34.07 -3.36
CA SER A 333 -26.10 -34.84 -2.97
C SER A 333 -26.89 -35.31 -4.18
N ALA A 334 -27.15 -34.40 -5.13
CA ALA A 334 -27.84 -34.73 -6.38
C ALA A 334 -27.05 -35.74 -7.24
N ALA A 335 -25.73 -35.75 -7.13
CA ALA A 335 -24.85 -36.71 -7.81
C ALA A 335 -24.68 -38.05 -7.06
N GLY A 336 -25.39 -38.28 -5.97
CA GLY A 336 -25.30 -39.50 -5.16
C GLY A 336 -24.06 -39.61 -4.28
N ARG A 337 -23.32 -38.51 -4.07
CA ARG A 337 -22.09 -38.44 -3.25
C ARG A 337 -22.41 -37.88 -1.86
N GLY A 338 -23.34 -38.51 -1.14
CA GLY A 338 -23.87 -38.02 0.14
C GLY A 338 -22.82 -37.81 1.23
N ALA A 339 -21.85 -38.72 1.36
CA ALA A 339 -20.79 -38.59 2.37
C ALA A 339 -19.94 -37.31 2.18
N GLU A 340 -19.56 -36.99 0.93
CA GLU A 340 -18.83 -35.75 0.65
C GLU A 340 -19.71 -34.50 0.80
N ALA A 341 -21.02 -34.61 0.60
CA ALA A 341 -21.92 -33.49 0.85
C ALA A 341 -22.04 -33.19 2.36
N GLU A 342 -22.07 -34.24 3.19
CA GLU A 342 -22.19 -34.13 4.65
C GLU A 342 -20.97 -33.44 5.28
N GLU A 343 -19.77 -33.63 4.73
CA GLU A 343 -18.56 -32.90 5.15
C GLU A 343 -18.75 -31.38 5.08
N TRP A 344 -19.33 -30.87 3.99
CA TRP A 344 -19.57 -29.43 3.79
C TRP A 344 -20.78 -28.90 4.57
N LEU A 345 -21.71 -29.76 4.98
CA LEU A 345 -22.90 -29.37 5.75
C LEU A 345 -22.64 -29.36 7.27
N THR A 346 -21.71 -30.18 7.74
CA THR A 346 -21.44 -30.33 9.19
C THR A 346 -20.68 -29.14 9.75
N ASP A 347 -19.70 -28.62 9.00
CA ASP A 347 -18.89 -27.46 9.41
C ASP A 347 -18.61 -26.54 8.21
N PRO A 348 -19.64 -25.87 7.66
CA PRO A 348 -19.43 -24.96 6.55
C PRO A 348 -18.59 -23.75 7.00
N PRO A 349 -17.81 -23.13 6.08
CA PRO A 349 -17.18 -21.85 6.36
C PRO A 349 -18.19 -20.85 6.92
N PRO A 350 -17.81 -19.98 7.88
CA PRO A 350 -18.76 -19.04 8.47
C PRO A 350 -19.33 -18.12 7.38
N PRO A 351 -20.62 -17.73 7.47
CA PRO A 351 -21.20 -16.80 6.51
C PRO A 351 -20.49 -15.45 6.62
N VAL A 352 -19.95 -14.98 5.49
CA VAL A 352 -19.49 -13.60 5.37
C VAL A 352 -20.71 -12.72 5.14
N TRP A 353 -20.77 -11.58 5.82
CA TRP A 353 -21.82 -10.61 5.58
C TRP A 353 -21.52 -9.85 4.30
N ASP A 354 -22.40 -9.99 3.30
CA ASP A 354 -22.24 -9.45 1.94
C ASP A 354 -22.69 -8.00 1.80
N ARG A 355 -23.41 -7.45 2.80
CA ARG A 355 -23.75 -6.03 2.80
C ARG A 355 -22.50 -5.21 3.05
N THR A 356 -21.99 -4.67 1.96
CA THR A 356 -21.07 -3.54 1.95
C THR A 356 -21.57 -2.49 2.93
N ALA A 357 -20.71 -2.10 3.87
CA ALA A 357 -20.95 -0.91 4.68
C ALA A 357 -21.32 0.27 3.76
N GLU A 358 -22.05 1.27 4.25
CA GLU A 358 -22.31 2.49 3.47
C GLU A 358 -20.98 3.00 2.85
N PRO A 359 -20.97 3.55 1.62
CA PRO A 359 -19.74 3.97 0.95
C PRO A 359 -18.83 4.84 1.81
N GLU A 360 -19.40 5.65 2.70
CA GLU A 360 -18.72 6.47 3.70
C GLU A 360 -17.93 5.61 4.71
N LEU A 361 -18.56 4.56 5.24
CA LEU A 361 -17.95 3.63 6.20
C LEU A 361 -16.88 2.78 5.51
N ALA A 362 -17.11 2.39 4.26
CA ALA A 362 -16.11 1.71 3.46
C ALA A 362 -14.86 2.56 3.26
N ALA A 363 -15.04 3.84 2.95
CA ALA A 363 -13.92 4.77 2.83
C ALA A 363 -13.20 5.00 4.17
N ARG A 364 -13.92 5.03 5.30
CA ARG A 364 -13.33 5.09 6.66
C ARG A 364 -12.49 3.86 6.97
N ALA A 365 -13.00 2.66 6.67
CA ALA A 365 -12.27 1.41 6.87
C ALA A 365 -10.98 1.38 6.03
N GLU A 366 -11.06 1.80 4.78
CA GLU A 366 -9.88 1.83 3.89
C GLU A 366 -8.83 2.85 4.36
N LEU A 367 -9.24 4.07 4.74
CA LEU A 367 -8.32 5.04 5.35
C LEU A 367 -7.68 4.51 6.64
N ALA A 368 -8.46 3.81 7.46
CA ALA A 368 -7.98 3.23 8.70
C ALA A 368 -6.92 2.14 8.46
N ALA A 369 -7.14 1.26 7.48
CA ALA A 369 -6.17 0.24 7.09
C ALA A 369 -4.88 0.85 6.52
N LEU A 370 -5.00 1.87 5.66
CA LEU A 370 -3.85 2.58 5.11
C LEU A 370 -3.04 3.30 6.21
N ALA A 371 -3.70 3.81 7.24
CA ALA A 371 -3.02 4.48 8.35
C ALA A 371 -2.24 3.50 9.25
N THR A 372 -2.67 2.24 9.37
CA THR A 372 -1.98 1.23 10.20
C THR A 372 -0.80 0.58 9.51
N ASP A 373 -0.92 0.25 8.24
CA ASP A 373 0.16 -0.34 7.42
C ASP A 373 1.45 0.49 7.52
N ARG A 374 1.30 1.80 7.60
CA ARG A 374 2.41 2.76 7.72
C ARG A 374 3.19 2.71 9.04
N ARG A 375 2.63 2.15 10.12
CA ARG A 375 3.30 2.12 11.43
C ARG A 375 4.24 0.93 11.61
N GLY A 376 4.55 0.19 10.53
CA GLY A 376 5.35 -1.04 10.60
C GLY A 376 4.69 -2.16 11.43
N GLY A 377 3.41 -1.99 11.79
CA GLY A 377 2.61 -2.98 12.49
C GLY A 377 1.92 -3.95 11.52
N VAL A 378 1.24 -4.96 12.04
CA VAL A 378 0.38 -5.83 11.22
C VAL A 378 -0.75 -4.98 10.64
N ALA A 379 -0.84 -4.93 9.32
CA ALA A 379 -1.89 -4.21 8.60
C ALA A 379 -3.28 -4.72 9.02
N LEU A 380 -4.22 -3.81 9.15
CA LEU A 380 -5.61 -4.17 9.44
C LEU A 380 -6.32 -4.47 8.13
N GLU A 381 -7.08 -5.56 8.08
CA GLU A 381 -7.82 -5.94 6.90
C GLU A 381 -9.05 -5.05 6.70
N VAL A 382 -9.17 -4.45 5.50
CA VAL A 382 -10.30 -3.56 5.16
C VAL A 382 -11.64 -4.26 5.33
N ALA A 383 -11.72 -5.56 5.01
CA ALA A 383 -12.92 -6.38 5.16
C ALA A 383 -13.37 -6.51 6.63
N GLU A 384 -12.43 -6.70 7.56
CA GLU A 384 -12.72 -6.81 8.99
C GLU A 384 -13.21 -5.48 9.56
N LEU A 385 -12.56 -4.38 9.19
CA LEU A 385 -12.96 -3.04 9.59
C LEU A 385 -14.35 -2.68 9.05
N ASN A 386 -14.63 -3.03 7.80
CA ASN A 386 -15.96 -2.88 7.20
C ASN A 386 -17.02 -3.67 7.95
N GLU A 387 -16.71 -4.89 8.34
CA GLU A 387 -17.63 -5.74 9.08
C GLU A 387 -17.93 -5.17 10.47
N ILE A 388 -16.92 -4.64 11.17
CA ILE A 388 -17.09 -3.97 12.46
C ILE A 388 -17.98 -2.73 12.32
N LEU A 389 -17.62 -1.82 11.40
CA LEU A 389 -18.34 -0.56 11.20
C LEU A 389 -19.79 -0.80 10.76
N GLY A 390 -19.99 -1.69 9.78
CA GLY A 390 -21.30 -2.05 9.23
C GLY A 390 -22.18 -2.81 10.21
N THR A 391 -21.60 -3.67 11.05
CA THR A 391 -22.38 -4.40 12.06
C THR A 391 -23.00 -3.45 13.07
N TRP A 392 -22.24 -2.47 13.57
CA TRP A 392 -22.77 -1.50 14.52
C TRP A 392 -23.93 -0.70 13.93
N ASP A 393 -23.77 -0.18 12.71
CA ASP A 393 -24.82 0.57 12.04
C ASP A 393 -26.10 -0.26 11.89
N LEU A 394 -25.96 -1.52 11.46
CA LEU A 394 -27.07 -2.45 11.31
C LEU A 394 -27.83 -2.70 12.62
N VAL A 395 -27.12 -3.01 13.71
CA VAL A 395 -27.76 -3.35 14.99
C VAL A 395 -28.37 -2.13 15.69
N THR A 396 -27.91 -0.92 15.34
CA THR A 396 -28.37 0.33 15.94
C THR A 396 -29.39 1.08 15.10
N ARG A 397 -29.57 0.73 13.82
CA ARG A 397 -30.55 1.34 12.92
C ARG A 397 -31.99 1.42 13.48
N PRO A 398 -32.51 0.43 14.22
CA PRO A 398 -33.84 0.53 14.83
C PRO A 398 -33.92 1.55 15.99
N LEU A 399 -32.79 2.08 16.46
CA LEU A 399 -32.65 2.88 17.68
C LEU A 399 -32.33 4.35 17.40
N LEU A 400 -32.60 4.85 16.19
CA LEU A 400 -32.28 6.23 15.78
C LEU A 400 -32.86 7.30 16.74
N ASP A 401 -33.83 6.95 17.58
CA ASP A 401 -34.49 7.81 18.57
C ASP A 401 -34.20 7.45 20.05
N HIS A 402 -33.20 6.62 20.38
CA HIS A 402 -32.96 6.14 21.76
C HIS A 402 -31.56 6.48 22.30
N GLY A 403 -31.51 7.06 23.51
CA GLY A 403 -30.27 7.50 24.15
C GLY A 403 -29.41 6.38 24.75
N GLU A 404 -29.93 5.18 24.95
CA GLU A 404 -29.24 4.07 25.64
C GLU A 404 -29.03 2.83 24.75
N VAL A 405 -28.35 3.03 23.62
CA VAL A 405 -28.04 1.99 22.63
C VAL A 405 -27.37 0.76 23.24
N ILE A 406 -26.39 0.96 24.14
CA ILE A 406 -25.63 -0.13 24.76
C ILE A 406 -26.53 -0.99 25.65
N ALA A 407 -27.33 -0.36 26.52
CA ALA A 407 -28.25 -1.08 27.41
C ALA A 407 -29.25 -1.92 26.62
N TRP A 408 -29.78 -1.38 25.52
CA TRP A 408 -30.67 -2.11 24.62
C TRP A 408 -29.99 -3.33 24.00
N LEU A 409 -28.78 -3.16 23.46
CA LEU A 409 -28.02 -4.26 22.85
C LEU A 409 -27.71 -5.35 23.88
N VAL A 410 -27.29 -4.97 25.08
CA VAL A 410 -27.02 -5.90 26.19
C VAL A 410 -28.27 -6.68 26.57
N ALA A 411 -29.40 -6.00 26.76
CA ALA A 411 -30.66 -6.65 27.13
C ALA A 411 -31.14 -7.65 26.07
N ARG A 412 -30.98 -7.31 24.79
CA ARG A 412 -31.52 -8.13 23.68
C ARG A 412 -30.58 -9.25 23.22
N SER A 413 -29.28 -9.07 23.34
CA SER A 413 -28.28 -10.09 22.99
C SER A 413 -27.83 -10.93 24.19
N GLY A 414 -27.99 -10.46 25.42
CA GLY A 414 -27.41 -11.10 26.60
C GLY A 414 -25.87 -11.09 26.62
N LEU A 415 -25.21 -10.28 25.80
CA LEU A 415 -23.77 -10.06 25.88
C LEU A 415 -23.43 -9.17 27.07
N HIS A 416 -22.22 -9.34 27.60
CA HIS A 416 -21.74 -8.49 28.69
C HIS A 416 -21.55 -7.04 28.21
N ALA A 417 -21.93 -6.06 29.04
CA ALA A 417 -21.88 -4.64 28.70
C ALA A 417 -20.50 -4.19 28.22
N SER A 418 -19.44 -4.63 28.90
CA SER A 418 -18.06 -4.28 28.53
C SER A 418 -17.67 -4.71 27.11
N ALA A 419 -18.22 -5.82 26.59
CA ALA A 419 -17.91 -6.27 25.23
C ALA A 419 -18.57 -5.34 24.19
N VAL A 420 -19.82 -4.94 24.43
CA VAL A 420 -20.55 -4.00 23.57
C VAL A 420 -19.93 -2.60 23.63
N GLU A 421 -19.52 -2.16 24.82
CA GLU A 421 -18.79 -0.90 25.02
C GLU A 421 -17.44 -0.90 24.30
N HIS A 422 -16.70 -2.01 24.34
CA HIS A 422 -15.43 -2.13 23.64
C HIS A 422 -15.59 -2.05 22.12
N LEU A 423 -16.61 -2.73 21.56
CA LEU A 423 -16.98 -2.60 20.15
C LEU A 423 -17.34 -1.14 19.79
N ALA A 424 -18.12 -0.46 20.64
CA ALA A 424 -18.47 0.95 20.46
C ALA A 424 -17.24 1.86 20.44
N SER A 425 -16.31 1.61 21.36
CA SER A 425 -15.07 2.37 21.51
C SER A 425 -14.17 2.24 20.28
N VAL A 426 -13.89 1.00 19.83
CA VAL A 426 -13.07 0.74 18.63
C VAL A 426 -13.70 1.37 17.40
N ARG A 427 -15.02 1.24 17.23
CA ARG A 427 -15.74 1.96 16.17
C ARG A 427 -15.56 3.47 16.28
N GLY A 428 -15.65 4.03 17.48
CA GLY A 428 -15.44 5.46 17.74
C GLY A 428 -14.09 5.93 17.22
N THR A 429 -13.02 5.20 17.56
CA THR A 429 -11.65 5.48 17.09
C THR A 429 -11.51 5.40 15.57
N LEU A 430 -12.11 4.39 14.93
CA LEU A 430 -12.08 4.22 13.48
C LEU A 430 -12.80 5.38 12.74
N LEU A 431 -13.87 5.91 13.34
CA LEU A 431 -14.62 7.03 12.78
C LEU A 431 -14.02 8.39 13.12
N ARG A 432 -13.29 8.50 14.23
CA ARG A 432 -12.69 9.75 14.72
C ARG A 432 -11.25 9.48 15.14
N PRO A 433 -10.33 9.45 14.17
CA PRO A 433 -8.90 9.39 14.46
C PRO A 433 -8.46 10.42 15.50
N GLY A 434 -7.48 10.07 16.33
CA GLY A 434 -6.99 10.91 17.42
C GLY A 434 -7.85 10.92 18.69
N SER A 435 -9.07 10.35 18.67
CA SER A 435 -9.91 10.30 19.89
C SER A 435 -9.41 9.32 20.95
N ALA A 436 -8.64 8.32 20.53
CA ALA A 436 -8.03 7.29 21.37
C ALA A 436 -6.82 6.68 20.64
N PRO A 437 -5.97 5.89 21.34
CA PRO A 437 -4.94 5.10 20.69
C PRO A 437 -5.54 4.20 19.59
N TRP A 438 -4.77 4.00 18.51
CA TRP A 438 -5.22 3.18 17.40
C TRP A 438 -5.36 1.71 17.82
N PRO A 439 -6.44 1.01 17.43
CA PRO A 439 -6.62 -0.38 17.85
C PRO A 439 -5.54 -1.28 17.26
N SER A 440 -5.04 -2.19 18.09
CA SER A 440 -4.15 -3.26 17.69
C SER A 440 -4.90 -4.35 16.89
N PRO A 441 -4.19 -5.16 16.09
CA PRO A 441 -4.78 -6.29 15.37
C PRO A 441 -5.53 -7.27 16.30
N VAL A 442 -4.99 -7.50 17.51
CA VAL A 442 -5.61 -8.37 18.51
C VAL A 442 -6.93 -7.77 19.02
N GLU A 443 -6.97 -6.46 19.25
CA GLU A 443 -8.21 -5.77 19.63
C GLU A 443 -9.24 -5.82 18.50
N VAL A 444 -8.83 -5.62 17.24
CA VAL A 444 -9.71 -5.73 16.07
C VAL A 444 -10.30 -7.13 15.96
N ALA A 445 -9.49 -8.18 16.08
CA ALA A 445 -9.97 -9.56 16.04
C ALA A 445 -10.98 -9.86 17.16
N HIS A 446 -10.73 -9.37 18.37
CA HIS A 446 -11.63 -9.55 19.51
C HIS A 446 -12.96 -8.81 19.31
N VAL A 447 -12.91 -7.56 18.85
CA VAL A 447 -14.10 -6.76 18.56
C VAL A 447 -14.89 -7.31 17.38
N LEU A 448 -14.21 -7.86 16.36
CA LEU A 448 -14.84 -8.55 15.24
C LEU A 448 -15.61 -9.80 15.71
N SER A 449 -15.02 -10.60 16.60
CA SER A 449 -15.72 -11.74 17.22
C SER A 449 -16.97 -11.29 17.96
N THR A 450 -16.88 -10.19 18.72
CA THR A 450 -18.02 -9.61 19.44
C THR A 450 -19.11 -9.13 18.48
N ALA A 451 -18.74 -8.46 17.39
CA ALA A 451 -19.66 -8.01 16.36
C ALA A 451 -20.40 -9.20 15.71
N ARG A 452 -19.68 -10.26 15.37
CA ARG A 452 -20.25 -11.49 14.79
C ARG A 452 -21.22 -12.18 15.75
N GLU A 453 -20.84 -12.31 17.02
CA GLU A 453 -21.69 -12.90 18.06
C GLU A 453 -22.96 -12.06 18.28
N LEU A 454 -22.82 -10.74 18.34
CA LEU A 454 -23.95 -9.81 18.49
C LEU A 454 -24.98 -10.01 17.38
N ARG A 455 -24.54 -10.14 16.11
CA ARG A 455 -25.44 -10.44 14.99
C ARG A 455 -26.14 -11.79 15.14
N GLY A 456 -25.38 -12.83 15.50
CA GLY A 456 -25.92 -14.17 15.70
C GLY A 456 -27.04 -14.19 16.75
N ARG A 457 -26.80 -13.54 17.90
CA ARG A 457 -27.78 -13.47 19.01
C ARG A 457 -29.00 -12.60 18.68
N LEU A 458 -28.85 -11.60 17.82
CA LEU A 458 -29.95 -10.76 17.35
C LEU A 458 -30.71 -11.36 16.14
N GLY A 459 -30.31 -12.55 15.67
CA GLY A 459 -30.95 -13.21 14.52
C GLY A 459 -30.69 -12.52 13.18
N LEU A 460 -29.62 -11.73 13.08
CA LEU A 460 -29.18 -11.06 11.87
C LEU A 460 -28.23 -11.99 11.10
N SER A 461 -28.76 -13.09 10.56
CA SER A 461 -27.99 -14.02 9.73
C SER A 461 -27.98 -13.59 8.25
N GLY A 462 -26.90 -13.97 7.55
CA GLY A 462 -26.48 -13.53 6.22
C GLY A 462 -27.43 -13.79 5.02
N ALA A 463 -28.70 -14.07 5.26
CA ALA A 463 -29.68 -14.24 4.21
C ALA A 463 -30.31 -12.88 3.87
N ALA A 464 -30.15 -12.46 2.62
CA ALA A 464 -30.97 -11.43 2.02
C ALA A 464 -32.45 -11.73 2.33
N ARG A 465 -33.06 -10.98 3.23
CA ARG A 465 -34.47 -10.65 3.08
C ARG A 465 -34.55 -9.64 1.94
N ASP A 466 -34.58 -10.17 0.73
CA ASP A 466 -35.13 -9.46 -0.40
C ASP A 466 -36.55 -8.99 -0.03
N GLY A 467 -36.87 -7.77 -0.43
CA GLY A 467 -38.00 -7.01 0.09
C GLY A 467 -39.34 -7.75 0.01
N ALA A 468 -39.85 -8.15 1.17
CA ALA A 468 -41.27 -8.21 1.55
C ALA A 468 -41.40 -8.88 2.93
N ASP A 469 -41.20 -8.10 3.99
CA ASP A 469 -41.85 -8.23 5.31
C ASP A 469 -40.96 -7.62 6.40
N ALA A 470 -40.93 -6.30 6.41
CA ALA A 470 -40.70 -5.53 7.62
C ALA A 470 -42.00 -5.53 8.45
N ARG A 471 -42.39 -6.70 8.96
CA ARG A 471 -43.24 -6.81 10.14
C ARG A 471 -42.55 -7.77 11.09
N MET A 472 -41.69 -7.20 11.94
CA MET A 472 -41.29 -7.85 13.18
C MET A 472 -42.56 -8.09 14.02
N PRO A 473 -42.76 -9.27 14.64
CA PRO A 473 -43.85 -9.45 15.58
C PRO A 473 -43.61 -8.52 16.78
N GLY A 474 -44.63 -7.75 17.12
CA GLY A 474 -44.65 -6.95 18.35
C GLY A 474 -44.57 -7.84 19.58
N PHE A 475 -43.75 -7.47 20.55
CA PHE A 475 -44.13 -6.78 21.79
C PHE A 475 -42.85 -6.42 22.56
#